data_AF-A0A7D9LV33-F1
#
_entry.id   AF-A0A7D9LV33-F1
#
_cell.length_a   1.000
_cell.length_b   1.000
_cell.length_c   1.000
_cell.angle_alpha   90.00
_cell.angle_beta   90.00
_cell.angle_gamma   90.00
#
_symmetry.space_group_name_H-M   'P 1'
#
loop_
_entity.id
_entity.type
_entity.pdbx_description
1 polymer ?
#
loop_
_entity_poly.entity_id
_entity_poly.type
_entity_poly.pdbx_seq_one_letter_code
_entity_poly.pdbx_strand_id
1 'polypeptide(L)'
;ILTFKMLSLTLVFPLLFSSAMATSCSMANWWSSFDKKGYSTCSSQTQYINGLYRNDRRDDQIYLLEEVRCCGRTQPYYNQPTQCMAADWVTSLDNNNRWSTCSSGHFLQGLYRSDGNNLHNIEYGKCCKPANHPYWWGDCYDQDIRLSFDNKGTSKCNDGYYMTGLYRGGCDGLRCIEKIKCCKMYPSPPVLTTLSDVKTRVMDLTMGDLAYLAHYLGYGWCAGCRAQWVGEDFRRSGDSWHADKRPGSCRGYKSDQRLKLNYGDFKFSVKDIKYGDPVIQV
;
A
#
# COMPACT_ATOMS: atom_id res chain seq x y z
N ILE A 1 70.57 -3.35 15.11
CA ILE A 1 69.84 -2.43 14.19
C ILE A 1 69.18 -3.32 13.14
N LEU A 2 67.94 -3.74 13.40
CA LEU A 2 67.13 -4.52 12.46
C LEU A 2 66.12 -3.57 11.81
N THR A 3 66.21 -3.42 10.50
CA THR A 3 65.29 -2.66 9.67
C THR A 3 64.19 -3.59 9.14
N PHE A 4 62.97 -3.43 9.62
CA PHE A 4 61.77 -4.03 9.02
C PHE A 4 61.14 -3.02 8.05
N LYS A 5 61.22 -3.29 6.75
CA LYS A 5 60.46 -2.58 5.72
C LYS A 5 59.02 -3.09 5.75
N MET A 6 58.06 -2.27 6.19
CA MET A 6 56.64 -2.50 5.89
C MET A 6 56.35 -2.05 4.46
N LEU A 7 56.07 -3.00 3.58
CA LEU A 7 55.40 -2.72 2.30
C LEU A 7 53.93 -2.40 2.60
N SER A 8 53.51 -1.17 2.31
CA SER A 8 52.11 -0.78 2.32
C SER A 8 51.43 -1.38 1.08
N LEU A 9 50.53 -2.35 1.31
CA LEU A 9 49.65 -2.88 0.27
C LEU A 9 48.32 -2.14 0.37
N THR A 10 48.17 -1.06 -0.40
CA THR A 10 46.89 -0.36 -0.55
C THR A 10 45.91 -1.26 -1.30
N LEU A 11 45.03 -1.94 -0.56
CA LEU A 11 43.87 -2.65 -1.11
C LEU A 11 42.91 -1.60 -1.69
N VAL A 12 42.84 -1.51 -3.02
CA VAL A 12 41.78 -0.79 -3.72
C VAL A 12 40.50 -1.61 -3.52
N PHE A 13 39.62 -1.15 -2.62
CA PHE A 13 38.27 -1.71 -2.48
C PHE A 13 37.52 -1.47 -3.79
N PRO A 14 37.09 -2.50 -4.53
CA PRO A 14 36.25 -2.28 -5.69
C PRO A 14 34.91 -1.72 -5.19
N LEU A 15 34.49 -0.61 -5.82
CA LEU A 15 33.17 -0.04 -5.69
C LEU A 15 32.13 -1.16 -5.80
N LEU A 16 31.44 -1.43 -4.68
CA LEU A 16 30.28 -2.29 -4.66
C LEU A 16 29.25 -1.66 -5.60
N PHE A 17 29.07 -2.27 -6.77
CA PHE A 17 27.88 -2.06 -7.59
C PHE A 17 26.68 -2.26 -6.66
N SER A 18 25.89 -1.20 -6.46
CA SER A 18 24.56 -1.32 -5.86
C SER A 18 23.79 -2.34 -6.68
N SER A 19 23.71 -3.57 -6.18
CA SER A 19 22.71 -4.51 -6.66
C SER A 19 21.38 -3.92 -6.23
N ALA A 20 20.69 -3.27 -7.17
CA ALA A 20 19.26 -3.07 -7.05
C ALA A 20 18.70 -4.48 -6.85
N MET A 21 18.33 -4.82 -5.61
CA MET A 21 17.71 -6.11 -5.33
C MET A 21 16.50 -6.20 -6.24
N ALA A 22 16.57 -7.10 -7.22
CA ALA A 22 15.50 -7.31 -8.16
C ALA A 22 14.25 -7.57 -7.32
N THR A 23 13.22 -6.76 -7.54
CA THR A 23 11.97 -6.90 -6.81
C THR A 23 11.42 -8.28 -7.11
N SER A 24 11.46 -9.18 -6.13
CA SER A 24 10.88 -10.51 -6.31
C SER A 24 9.37 -10.35 -6.43
N CYS A 25 8.84 -10.86 -7.53
CA CYS A 25 7.42 -10.85 -7.80
C CYS A 25 6.91 -12.27 -7.93
N SER A 26 5.73 -12.53 -7.39
CA SER A 26 5.05 -13.81 -7.41
C SER A 26 3.60 -13.60 -7.85
N MET A 27 2.99 -14.62 -8.44
CA MET A 27 1.55 -14.61 -8.67
C MET A 27 0.82 -15.04 -7.39
N ALA A 28 -0.11 -14.22 -6.92
CA ALA A 28 -1.01 -14.59 -5.84
C ALA A 28 -2.25 -15.26 -6.44
N ASN A 29 -2.56 -16.46 -5.96
CA ASN A 29 -3.68 -17.27 -6.44
C ASN A 29 -5.01 -16.73 -5.89
N TRP A 30 -5.89 -16.30 -6.79
CA TRP A 30 -7.23 -15.79 -6.51
C TRP A 30 -8.37 -16.72 -6.99
N TRP A 31 -8.04 -17.90 -7.54
CA TRP A 31 -8.95 -18.90 -8.16
C TRP A 31 -10.12 -19.41 -7.32
N SER A 32 -10.18 -19.03 -6.06
CA SER A 32 -11.32 -19.36 -5.18
C SER A 32 -11.68 -18.21 -4.24
N SER A 33 -10.79 -17.24 -4.07
CA SER A 33 -11.04 -16.10 -3.20
C SER A 33 -11.84 -15.02 -3.92
N PHE A 34 -11.61 -14.83 -5.23
CA PHE A 34 -12.27 -13.81 -6.03
C PHE A 34 -13.52 -14.30 -6.77
N ASP A 35 -13.91 -15.56 -6.58
CA ASP A 35 -15.18 -16.16 -7.09
C ASP A 35 -16.37 -15.83 -6.20
N LYS A 36 -16.10 -15.41 -4.96
CA LYS A 36 -17.10 -15.13 -3.93
C LYS A 36 -16.85 -13.78 -3.30
N LYS A 37 -17.86 -13.26 -2.65
CA LYS A 37 -17.78 -12.03 -1.87
C LYS A 37 -16.64 -12.09 -0.86
N GLY A 38 -15.86 -11.02 -0.79
CA GLY A 38 -14.75 -10.91 0.16
C GLY A 38 -13.53 -10.22 -0.43
N TYR A 39 -12.46 -10.22 0.36
CA TYR A 39 -11.15 -9.73 -0.05
C TYR A 39 -10.31 -10.84 -0.69
N SER A 40 -9.65 -10.48 -1.79
CA SER A 40 -8.51 -11.20 -2.33
C SER A 40 -7.30 -10.27 -2.33
N THR A 41 -6.15 -10.75 -1.86
CA THR A 41 -4.95 -9.92 -1.63
C THR A 41 -3.68 -10.61 -2.12
N CYS A 42 -2.58 -9.86 -2.20
CA CYS A 42 -1.24 -10.43 -2.21
C CYS A 42 -1.02 -11.32 -0.97
N SER A 43 -0.12 -12.30 -1.10
CA SER A 43 0.19 -13.26 -0.04
C SER A 43 1.00 -12.66 1.11
N SER A 44 1.67 -11.53 0.89
CA SER A 44 2.45 -10.82 1.90
C SER A 44 1.98 -9.38 2.09
N GLN A 45 1.98 -8.92 3.35
CA GLN A 45 1.70 -7.52 3.69
C GLN A 45 2.75 -6.55 3.12
N THR A 46 3.95 -7.03 2.79
CA THR A 46 5.03 -6.24 2.17
C THR A 46 5.03 -6.29 0.64
N GLN A 47 4.00 -6.88 0.02
CA GLN A 47 3.85 -6.88 -1.42
C GLN A 47 2.68 -6.00 -1.87
N TYR A 48 2.81 -5.50 -3.09
CA TYR A 48 1.81 -4.70 -3.77
C TYR A 48 1.56 -5.28 -5.16
N ILE A 49 0.33 -5.11 -5.65
CA ILE A 49 -0.08 -5.54 -6.98
C ILE A 49 0.69 -4.70 -8.01
N ASN A 50 1.32 -5.38 -8.95
CA ASN A 50 1.98 -4.81 -10.13
C ASN A 50 1.20 -5.14 -11.41
N GLY A 51 0.42 -6.22 -11.43
CA GLY A 51 -0.40 -6.59 -12.59
C GLY A 51 -1.55 -7.51 -12.25
N LEU A 52 -2.48 -7.62 -13.19
CA LEU A 52 -3.66 -8.48 -13.12
C LEU A 52 -3.49 -9.62 -14.13
N TYR A 53 -3.75 -10.84 -13.71
CA TYR A 53 -3.83 -11.98 -14.60
C TYR A 53 -5.28 -12.41 -14.77
N ARG A 54 -5.67 -12.50 -16.03
CA ARG A 54 -7.00 -12.90 -16.44
C ARG A 54 -6.96 -14.27 -17.09
N ASN A 55 -7.99 -15.07 -16.86
CA ASN A 55 -8.21 -16.36 -17.52
C ASN A 55 -9.01 -16.24 -18.84
N ASP A 56 -9.16 -17.35 -19.56
CA ASP A 56 -9.86 -17.41 -20.85
C ASP A 56 -11.23 -16.71 -20.81
N ARG A 57 -11.46 -15.83 -21.79
CA ARG A 57 -12.71 -15.07 -21.89
C ARG A 57 -13.87 -16.00 -22.25
N ARG A 58 -14.76 -16.22 -21.29
CA ARG A 58 -16.04 -16.91 -21.48
C ARG A 58 -17.18 -15.90 -21.41
N ASP A 59 -17.76 -15.72 -20.24
CA ASP A 59 -18.85 -14.76 -19.96
C ASP A 59 -18.34 -13.36 -19.54
N ASP A 60 -17.02 -13.16 -19.50
CA ASP A 60 -16.36 -11.90 -19.14
C ASP A 60 -16.69 -11.42 -17.71
N GLN A 61 -17.05 -12.33 -16.83
CA GLN A 61 -17.34 -12.03 -15.42
C GLN A 61 -16.07 -11.83 -14.59
N ILE A 62 -16.18 -11.12 -13.46
CA ILE A 62 -15.02 -10.71 -12.65
C ILE A 62 -14.27 -11.86 -11.98
N TYR A 63 -14.89 -13.03 -11.83
CA TYR A 63 -14.22 -14.22 -11.27
C TYR A 63 -13.07 -14.70 -12.19
N LEU A 64 -13.08 -14.33 -13.48
CA LEU A 64 -11.97 -14.60 -14.41
C LEU A 64 -10.68 -13.83 -14.07
N LEU A 65 -10.70 -12.94 -13.06
CA LEU A 65 -9.50 -12.37 -12.43
C LEU A 65 -8.92 -13.38 -11.43
N GLU A 66 -8.22 -14.37 -11.96
CA GLU A 66 -7.79 -15.56 -11.21
C GLU A 66 -6.49 -15.36 -10.43
N GLU A 67 -5.65 -14.40 -10.82
CA GLU A 67 -4.39 -14.14 -10.14
C GLU A 67 -3.99 -12.66 -10.23
N VAL A 68 -3.14 -12.23 -9.32
CA VAL A 68 -2.46 -10.93 -9.41
C VAL A 68 -0.96 -11.10 -9.27
N ARG A 69 -0.21 -10.33 -10.06
CA ARG A 69 1.24 -10.26 -9.92
C ARG A 69 1.56 -9.33 -8.76
N CYS A 70 2.10 -9.89 -7.68
CA CYS A 70 2.48 -9.17 -6.48
C CYS A 70 4.00 -9.02 -6.41
N CYS A 71 4.48 -7.80 -6.21
CA CYS A 71 5.89 -7.46 -6.17
C CYS A 71 6.25 -6.91 -4.78
N GLY A 72 7.41 -7.31 -4.26
CA GLY A 72 7.95 -6.78 -3.00
C GLY A 72 8.26 -5.29 -3.06
N ARG A 73 8.48 -4.66 -1.91
CA ARG A 73 8.94 -3.27 -1.84
C ARG A 73 10.43 -3.19 -2.11
N THR A 74 10.88 -2.08 -2.65
CA THR A 74 12.31 -1.77 -2.79
C THR A 74 12.83 -1.03 -1.57
N GLN A 75 14.16 -0.90 -1.46
CA GLN A 75 14.75 0.08 -0.55
C GLN A 75 14.21 1.48 -0.88
N PRO A 76 14.05 2.36 0.13
CA PRO A 76 14.33 2.15 1.56
C PRO A 76 13.16 1.57 2.39
N TYR A 77 12.12 1.03 1.74
CA TYR A 77 10.84 0.68 2.38
C TYR A 77 10.63 -0.80 2.70
N TYR A 78 11.55 -1.66 2.28
CA TYR A 78 11.42 -3.12 2.33
C TYR A 78 11.06 -3.70 3.71
N ASN A 79 11.60 -3.16 4.80
CA ASN A 79 11.41 -3.64 6.18
C ASN A 79 10.52 -2.75 7.04
N GLN A 80 9.60 -2.00 6.42
CA GLN A 80 8.78 -1.03 7.14
C GLN A 80 7.40 -1.61 7.46
N PRO A 81 6.78 -1.28 8.61
CA PRO A 81 5.39 -1.61 8.89
C PRO A 81 4.45 -1.12 7.77
N THR A 82 3.30 -1.75 7.66
CA THR A 82 2.30 -1.43 6.62
C THR A 82 1.14 -0.69 7.23
N GLN A 83 0.70 0.36 6.56
CA GLN A 83 -0.57 1.02 6.85
C GLN A 83 -1.52 0.80 5.68
N CYS A 84 -2.68 0.22 5.96
CA CYS A 84 -3.68 -0.11 4.96
C CYS A 84 -4.98 0.65 5.21
N MET A 85 -5.65 1.02 4.13
CA MET A 85 -6.95 1.65 4.14
C MET A 85 -7.79 1.14 2.97
N ALA A 86 -9.11 1.15 3.14
CA ALA A 86 -10.01 0.83 2.05
C ALA A 86 -10.27 2.09 1.20
N ALA A 87 -9.94 2.03 -0.09
CA ALA A 87 -10.44 2.99 -1.06
C ALA A 87 -11.89 2.65 -1.40
N ASP A 88 -12.73 3.68 -1.53
CA ASP A 88 -14.16 3.54 -1.84
C ASP A 88 -14.37 3.61 -3.35
N TRP A 89 -14.73 2.48 -3.96
CA TRP A 89 -14.95 2.38 -5.40
C TRP A 89 -16.39 2.06 -5.79
N VAL A 90 -17.30 1.95 -4.80
CA VAL A 90 -18.72 1.60 -5.00
C VAL A 90 -19.32 2.40 -6.13
N THR A 91 -19.32 3.72 -6.01
CA THR A 91 -19.90 4.59 -7.04
C THR A 91 -19.01 4.76 -8.26
N SER A 92 -17.68 4.70 -8.13
CA SER A 92 -16.80 5.00 -9.25
C SER A 92 -16.73 3.85 -10.25
N LEU A 93 -16.82 2.60 -9.81
CA LEU A 93 -16.91 1.45 -10.70
C LEU A 93 -18.32 1.15 -11.18
N ASP A 94 -19.39 1.72 -10.62
CA ASP A 94 -20.75 1.69 -11.20
C ASP A 94 -20.87 2.48 -12.50
N ASN A 95 -19.97 3.43 -12.72
CA ASN A 95 -20.04 4.38 -13.82
C ASN A 95 -18.96 4.10 -14.88
N ASN A 96 -19.37 4.11 -16.15
CA ASN A 96 -18.45 4.00 -17.27
C ASN A 96 -17.47 5.18 -17.34
N ASN A 97 -16.29 4.93 -17.90
CA ASN A 97 -15.26 5.94 -18.20
C ASN A 97 -14.73 6.68 -16.96
N ARG A 98 -14.57 5.97 -15.84
CA ARG A 98 -14.14 6.54 -14.55
C ARG A 98 -12.93 5.81 -13.99
N TRP A 99 -12.13 6.56 -13.24
CA TRP A 99 -11.04 6.04 -12.43
C TRP A 99 -11.52 5.68 -11.03
N SER A 100 -10.98 4.57 -10.53
CA SER A 100 -11.10 4.11 -9.16
C SER A 100 -9.69 3.91 -8.60
N THR A 101 -9.24 4.84 -7.75
CA THR A 101 -7.84 4.91 -7.31
C THR A 101 -7.72 4.83 -5.79
N CYS A 102 -6.56 4.36 -5.34
CA CYS A 102 -6.07 4.57 -3.99
C CYS A 102 -5.82 6.05 -3.70
N SER A 103 -5.85 6.40 -2.42
CA SER A 103 -5.35 7.70 -1.95
C SER A 103 -3.86 7.86 -2.27
N SER A 104 -3.42 9.09 -2.47
CA SER A 104 -2.03 9.42 -2.77
C SER A 104 -1.03 8.73 -1.83
N GLY A 105 0.06 8.23 -2.40
CA GLY A 105 1.10 7.47 -1.69
C GLY A 105 0.74 6.03 -1.34
N HIS A 106 -0.49 5.57 -1.59
CA HIS A 106 -0.89 4.18 -1.32
C HIS A 106 -0.89 3.34 -2.60
N PHE A 107 -0.61 2.06 -2.44
CA PHE A 107 -0.50 1.07 -3.51
C PHE A 107 -1.48 -0.07 -3.26
N LEU A 108 -2.03 -0.64 -4.33
CA LEU A 108 -2.97 -1.74 -4.21
C LEU A 108 -2.27 -2.98 -3.66
N GLN A 109 -2.88 -3.61 -2.67
CA GLN A 109 -2.49 -4.90 -2.14
C GLN A 109 -3.58 -5.96 -2.39
N GLY A 110 -4.80 -5.53 -2.66
CA GLY A 110 -5.92 -6.43 -2.90
C GLY A 110 -7.18 -5.69 -3.31
N LEU A 111 -8.21 -6.46 -3.61
CA LEU A 111 -9.52 -5.99 -4.03
C LEU A 111 -10.59 -6.68 -3.19
N TYR A 112 -11.65 -5.94 -2.87
CA TYR A 112 -12.88 -6.51 -2.32
C TYR A 112 -13.94 -6.57 -3.40
N ARG A 113 -14.64 -7.70 -3.48
CA ARG A 113 -15.87 -7.80 -4.28
C ARG A 113 -17.11 -8.04 -3.42
N SER A 114 -18.23 -7.46 -3.83
CA SER A 114 -19.57 -7.73 -3.32
C SER A 114 -20.18 -8.98 -3.99
N ASP A 115 -21.46 -9.22 -3.71
CA ASP A 115 -22.25 -10.25 -4.39
C ASP A 115 -22.55 -9.80 -5.83
N GLY A 116 -22.46 -10.70 -6.82
CA GLY A 116 -22.63 -10.37 -8.24
C GLY A 116 -21.32 -10.43 -9.02
N ASN A 117 -21.40 -10.61 -10.34
CA ASN A 117 -20.27 -11.02 -11.18
C ASN A 117 -19.82 -9.99 -12.23
N ASN A 118 -20.31 -8.75 -12.11
CA ASN A 118 -19.97 -7.66 -13.01
C ASN A 118 -18.82 -6.82 -12.44
N LEU A 119 -18.22 -5.98 -13.28
CA LEU A 119 -17.07 -5.15 -12.93
C LEU A 119 -17.36 -4.20 -11.75
N HIS A 120 -18.55 -3.62 -11.70
CA HIS A 120 -18.94 -2.75 -10.60
C HIS A 120 -19.01 -3.45 -9.24
N ASN A 121 -19.14 -4.78 -9.21
CA ASN A 121 -19.11 -5.53 -7.95
C ASN A 121 -17.73 -5.56 -7.29
N ILE A 122 -16.70 -4.97 -7.90
CA ILE A 122 -15.45 -4.62 -7.22
C ILE A 122 -15.68 -3.30 -6.46
N GLU A 123 -15.91 -3.38 -5.15
CA GLU A 123 -16.36 -2.23 -4.38
C GLU A 123 -15.21 -1.45 -3.73
N TYR A 124 -14.12 -2.14 -3.35
CA TYR A 124 -13.02 -1.53 -2.58
C TYR A 124 -11.65 -1.96 -3.07
N GLY A 125 -10.73 -1.00 -3.12
CA GLY A 125 -9.31 -1.27 -3.20
C GLY A 125 -8.69 -1.35 -1.81
N LYS A 126 -8.01 -2.45 -1.47
CA LYS A 126 -7.15 -2.51 -0.29
C LYS A 126 -5.85 -1.77 -0.62
N CYS A 127 -5.77 -0.53 -0.16
CA CYS A 127 -4.70 0.41 -0.49
C CYS A 127 -3.76 0.55 0.70
N CYS A 128 -2.50 0.19 0.50
CA CYS A 128 -1.52 0.09 1.58
C CYS A 128 -0.27 0.90 1.24
N LYS A 129 0.42 1.42 2.25
CA LYS A 129 1.73 2.06 2.10
C LYS A 129 2.69 1.61 3.20
N PRO A 130 4.02 1.68 2.96
CA PRO A 130 5.00 1.59 4.03
C PRO A 130 4.81 2.75 5.03
N ALA A 131 4.97 2.51 6.32
CA ALA A 131 4.73 3.50 7.37
C ALA A 131 5.51 4.81 7.16
N ASN A 132 6.78 4.71 6.78
CA ASN A 132 7.65 5.86 6.52
C ASN A 132 7.61 6.38 5.07
N HIS A 133 6.81 5.78 4.18
CA HIS A 133 6.57 6.31 2.84
C HIS A 133 5.57 7.47 2.91
N PRO A 134 5.82 8.57 2.16
CA PRO A 134 4.97 9.76 2.21
C PRO A 134 3.57 9.54 1.65
N TYR A 135 2.69 10.51 1.89
CA TYR A 135 1.30 10.52 1.38
C TYR A 135 1.21 11.02 -0.09
N TRP A 136 2.27 10.82 -0.87
CA TRP A 136 2.33 11.07 -2.31
C TRP A 136 3.18 10.00 -3.00
N TRP A 137 2.94 9.77 -4.28
CA TRP A 137 3.71 8.84 -5.08
C TRP A 137 4.99 9.48 -5.63
N GLY A 138 5.91 8.65 -6.14
CA GLY A 138 6.92 9.12 -7.08
C GLY A 138 6.31 9.28 -8.48
N ASP A 139 7.06 8.91 -9.51
CA ASP A 139 6.57 8.94 -10.89
C ASP A 139 5.33 8.05 -11.07
N CYS A 140 4.37 8.53 -11.86
CA CYS A 140 3.18 7.79 -12.23
C CYS A 140 2.92 7.86 -13.74
N TYR A 141 2.26 6.85 -14.27
CA TYR A 141 1.68 6.83 -15.61
C TYR A 141 0.44 5.95 -15.65
N ASP A 142 -0.39 6.16 -16.66
CA ASP A 142 -1.55 5.32 -16.93
C ASP A 142 -1.16 4.33 -18.02
N GLN A 143 -1.23 3.03 -17.71
CA GLN A 143 -0.96 1.96 -18.66
C GLN A 143 -2.26 1.57 -19.35
N ASP A 144 -2.32 1.71 -20.69
CA ASP A 144 -3.38 1.11 -21.50
C ASP A 144 -3.20 -0.41 -21.52
N ILE A 145 -4.24 -1.13 -21.13
CA ILE A 145 -4.27 -2.60 -21.12
C ILE A 145 -5.47 -3.15 -21.89
N ARG A 146 -6.21 -2.31 -22.64
CA ARG A 146 -7.44 -2.69 -23.35
C ARG A 146 -7.28 -4.00 -24.14
N LEU A 147 -6.28 -4.00 -25.02
CA LEU A 147 -6.07 -5.12 -25.93
C LEU A 147 -5.44 -6.33 -25.23
N SER A 148 -4.56 -6.10 -24.24
CA SER A 148 -3.87 -7.18 -23.53
C SER A 148 -4.76 -7.88 -22.52
N PHE A 149 -5.70 -7.15 -21.90
CA PHE A 149 -6.60 -7.66 -20.86
C PHE A 149 -7.95 -8.18 -21.41
N ASP A 150 -8.18 -8.01 -22.71
CA ASP A 150 -9.24 -8.71 -23.45
C ASP A 150 -8.96 -10.22 -23.62
N ASN A 151 -7.69 -10.60 -23.50
CA ASN A 151 -7.19 -11.96 -23.72
C ASN A 151 -6.66 -12.56 -22.41
N LYS A 152 -6.52 -13.88 -22.37
CA LYS A 152 -5.87 -14.57 -21.27
C LYS A 152 -4.42 -14.09 -21.13
N GLY A 153 -4.00 -13.85 -19.89
CA GLY A 153 -2.63 -13.47 -19.59
C GLY A 153 -2.54 -12.34 -18.58
N THR A 154 -1.31 -11.88 -18.38
CA THR A 154 -0.99 -10.83 -17.39
C THR A 154 -0.86 -9.48 -18.07
N SER A 155 -1.67 -8.52 -17.64
CA SER A 155 -1.47 -7.10 -17.92
C SER A 155 -0.86 -6.42 -16.69
N LYS A 156 0.28 -5.76 -16.85
CA LYS A 156 1.08 -5.26 -15.71
C LYS A 156 1.69 -3.89 -15.94
N CYS A 157 2.04 -3.23 -14.84
CA CYS A 157 2.94 -2.10 -14.83
C CYS A 157 4.39 -2.55 -15.16
N ASN A 158 5.18 -1.60 -15.69
CA ASN A 158 6.64 -1.67 -15.74
C ASN A 158 7.26 -2.05 -14.39
N ASP A 159 8.41 -2.70 -14.43
CA ASP A 159 9.13 -3.11 -13.23
C ASP A 159 9.48 -1.89 -12.35
N GLY A 160 9.36 -2.05 -11.02
CA GLY A 160 9.51 -0.96 -10.05
C GLY A 160 8.28 -0.06 -9.87
N TYR A 161 7.21 -0.27 -10.65
CA TYR A 161 5.92 0.39 -10.43
C TYR A 161 4.90 -0.59 -9.82
N TYR A 162 3.94 -0.03 -9.10
CA TYR A 162 2.83 -0.77 -8.52
C TYR A 162 1.51 -0.14 -8.94
N MET A 163 0.48 -0.97 -9.04
CA MET A 163 -0.87 -0.53 -9.35
C MET A 163 -1.44 0.29 -8.19
N THR A 164 -2.14 1.36 -8.54
CA THR A 164 -2.80 2.27 -7.60
C THR A 164 -4.25 2.54 -7.98
N GLY A 165 -4.72 2.01 -9.10
CA GLY A 165 -6.11 2.16 -9.51
C GLY A 165 -6.44 1.48 -10.82
N LEU A 166 -7.74 1.41 -11.10
CA LEU A 166 -8.35 0.79 -12.27
C LEU A 166 -9.21 1.83 -12.99
N TYR A 167 -9.20 1.79 -14.32
CA TYR A 167 -10.09 2.60 -15.14
C TYR A 167 -11.15 1.71 -15.79
N ARG A 168 -12.42 1.97 -15.48
CA ARG A 168 -13.55 1.34 -16.16
C ARG A 168 -13.82 2.04 -17.48
N GLY A 169 -13.88 1.28 -18.57
CA GLY A 169 -14.27 1.72 -19.91
C GLY A 169 -15.78 1.82 -20.10
N GLY A 170 -16.25 1.42 -21.28
CA GLY A 170 -17.64 1.61 -21.73
C GLY A 170 -18.63 0.49 -21.37
N CYS A 171 -18.22 -0.54 -20.62
CA CYS A 171 -19.07 -1.67 -20.25
C CYS A 171 -18.80 -2.15 -18.82
N ASP A 172 -19.47 -3.25 -18.42
CA ASP A 172 -19.49 -3.79 -17.06
C ASP A 172 -18.92 -5.21 -16.94
N GLY A 173 -18.24 -5.70 -17.98
CA GLY A 173 -17.47 -6.94 -17.95
C GLY A 173 -16.03 -6.71 -17.50
N LEU A 174 -15.33 -7.78 -17.10
CA LEU A 174 -13.94 -7.71 -16.62
C LEU A 174 -13.00 -7.05 -17.65
N ARG A 175 -13.23 -7.28 -18.95
CA ARG A 175 -12.40 -6.66 -20.00
C ARG A 175 -12.45 -5.14 -20.00
N CYS A 176 -13.52 -4.56 -19.46
CA CYS A 176 -13.69 -3.13 -19.40
C CYS A 176 -12.82 -2.47 -18.32
N ILE A 177 -11.90 -3.20 -17.70
CA ILE A 177 -10.69 -2.59 -17.13
C ILE A 177 -9.73 -2.28 -18.28
N GLU A 178 -9.84 -1.06 -18.80
CA GLU A 178 -9.11 -0.63 -20.00
C GLU A 178 -7.73 -0.06 -19.67
N LYS A 179 -7.56 0.45 -18.45
CA LYS A 179 -6.30 1.04 -17.99
C LYS A 179 -6.04 0.71 -16.52
N ILE A 180 -4.77 0.67 -16.18
CA ILE A 180 -4.30 0.60 -14.79
C ILE A 180 -3.41 1.79 -14.49
N LYS A 181 -3.54 2.33 -13.27
CA LYS A 181 -2.69 3.45 -12.82
C LYS A 181 -1.45 2.89 -12.15
N CYS A 182 -0.28 3.18 -12.70
CA CYS A 182 1.01 2.66 -12.26
C CYS A 182 1.83 3.78 -11.61
N CYS A 183 2.24 3.59 -10.36
CA CYS A 183 3.06 4.57 -9.64
C CYS A 183 4.26 3.92 -8.96
N LYS A 184 5.36 4.66 -8.89
CA LYS A 184 6.56 4.30 -8.13
C LYS A 184 6.44 4.73 -6.67
N MET A 185 7.18 4.04 -5.82
CA MET A 185 7.51 4.58 -4.50
C MET A 185 8.33 5.86 -4.67
N TYR A 186 8.07 6.83 -3.78
CA TYR A 186 8.86 8.05 -3.74
C TYR A 186 10.27 7.67 -3.25
N PRO A 187 11.38 8.21 -3.80
CA PRO A 187 12.70 7.60 -3.62
C PRO A 187 13.24 7.62 -2.18
N SER A 188 12.76 8.51 -1.32
CA SER A 188 13.26 8.64 0.06
C SER A 188 12.17 9.06 1.06
N PRO A 189 12.18 8.55 2.30
CA PRO A 189 11.30 9.06 3.35
C PRO A 189 11.47 10.57 3.51
N PRO A 190 10.39 11.35 3.65
CA PRO A 190 10.50 12.78 3.89
C PRO A 190 11.17 13.05 5.25
N VAL A 191 11.93 14.14 5.30
CA VAL A 191 12.44 14.72 6.56
C VAL A 191 11.25 15.24 7.36
N LEU A 192 11.25 14.97 8.66
CA LEU A 192 10.19 15.44 9.56
C LEU A 192 10.58 16.83 10.06
N THR A 193 9.81 17.84 9.69
CA THR A 193 10.14 19.26 9.98
C THR A 193 9.18 19.90 10.97
N THR A 194 8.00 19.32 11.12
CA THR A 194 6.98 19.81 12.04
C THR A 194 6.61 18.75 13.07
N LEU A 195 6.04 19.21 14.18
CA LEU A 195 5.41 18.31 15.16
C LEU A 195 4.38 17.38 14.50
N SER A 196 3.56 17.90 13.59
CA SER A 196 2.55 17.13 12.88
C SER A 196 3.16 15.98 12.07
N ASP A 197 4.32 16.20 11.45
CA ASP A 197 5.05 15.17 10.70
C ASP A 197 5.51 14.05 11.65
N VAL A 198 6.04 14.42 12.82
CA VAL A 198 6.50 13.44 13.81
C VAL A 198 5.33 12.64 14.37
N LYS A 199 4.23 13.30 14.75
CA LYS A 199 3.00 12.63 15.20
C LYS A 199 2.49 11.64 14.15
N THR A 200 2.46 12.06 12.89
CA THR A 200 2.07 11.19 11.77
C THR A 200 3.00 10.00 11.63
N ARG A 201 4.31 10.22 11.64
CA ARG A 201 5.28 9.13 11.49
C ARG A 201 5.18 8.12 12.63
N VAL A 202 5.03 8.59 13.87
CA VAL A 202 4.87 7.71 15.04
C VAL A 202 3.63 6.84 14.86
N MET A 203 2.48 7.44 14.56
CA MET A 203 1.23 6.69 14.39
C MET A 203 1.27 5.79 13.15
N ASP A 204 1.85 6.22 12.03
CA ASP A 204 2.04 5.37 10.86
C ASP A 204 2.87 4.12 11.19
N LEU A 205 3.77 4.18 12.19
CA LEU A 205 4.56 3.04 12.64
C LEU A 205 3.85 2.17 13.67
N THR A 206 3.09 2.76 14.60
CA THR A 206 2.61 2.08 15.81
C THR A 206 1.10 1.81 15.83
N MET A 207 0.31 2.41 14.94
CA MET A 207 -1.16 2.37 15.01
C MET A 207 -1.71 0.95 14.94
N GLY A 208 -1.10 0.07 14.14
CA GLY A 208 -1.50 -1.34 14.09
C GLY A 208 -1.35 -2.03 15.44
N ASP A 209 -0.17 -1.89 16.06
CA ASP A 209 0.14 -2.47 17.36
C ASP A 209 -0.76 -1.90 18.47
N LEU A 210 -1.01 -0.59 18.46
CA LEU A 210 -1.91 0.07 19.40
C LEU A 210 -3.36 -0.42 19.25
N ALA A 211 -3.82 -0.66 18.01
CA ALA A 211 -5.14 -1.21 17.76
C ALA A 211 -5.26 -2.67 18.21
N TYR A 212 -4.22 -3.48 18.03
CA TYR A 212 -4.16 -4.85 18.57
C TYR A 212 -4.13 -4.86 20.09
N LEU A 213 -3.35 -3.98 20.71
CA LEU A 213 -3.36 -3.81 22.16
C LEU A 213 -4.77 -3.46 22.67
N ALA A 214 -5.44 -2.49 22.04
CA ALA A 214 -6.82 -2.13 22.38
C ALA A 214 -7.77 -3.32 22.21
N HIS A 215 -7.64 -4.08 21.13
CA HIS A 215 -8.42 -5.29 20.90
C HIS A 215 -8.23 -6.32 22.03
N TYR A 216 -7.00 -6.59 22.45
CA TYR A 216 -6.70 -7.51 23.55
C TYR A 216 -7.16 -6.99 24.92
N LEU A 217 -7.23 -5.67 25.10
CA LEU A 217 -7.80 -5.04 26.30
C LEU A 217 -9.35 -5.03 26.29
N GLY A 218 -9.99 -5.57 25.24
CA GLY A 218 -11.44 -5.68 25.14
C GLY A 218 -12.14 -4.49 24.49
N TYR A 219 -11.40 -3.57 23.85
CA TYR A 219 -12.03 -2.53 23.05
C TYR A 219 -12.68 -3.13 21.81
N GLY A 220 -13.94 -2.79 21.57
CA GLY A 220 -14.67 -3.19 20.38
C GLY A 220 -14.19 -2.44 19.14
N TRP A 221 -14.38 -3.04 17.96
CA TRP A 221 -14.29 -2.35 16.67
C TRP A 221 -12.93 -1.67 16.44
N CYS A 222 -11.83 -2.45 16.52
CA CYS A 222 -10.43 -1.97 16.41
C CYS A 222 -9.85 -1.96 14.97
N ALA A 223 -10.67 -1.84 13.94
CA ALA A 223 -10.31 -1.80 12.51
C ALA A 223 -11.29 -0.87 11.78
N GLY A 224 -11.16 -0.37 10.56
CA GLY A 224 -12.29 0.30 9.88
C GLY A 224 -13.42 -0.66 9.48
N CYS A 225 -14.57 -0.16 8.99
CA CYS A 225 -15.68 -1.02 8.58
C CYS A 225 -15.40 -1.87 7.34
N ARG A 226 -14.47 -1.43 6.51
CA ARG A 226 -14.04 -2.13 5.30
C ARG A 226 -12.66 -2.74 5.47
N ALA A 227 -12.07 -2.68 6.67
CA ALA A 227 -10.80 -3.34 6.96
C ALA A 227 -10.94 -4.86 6.92
N GLN A 228 -9.87 -5.53 6.51
CA GLN A 228 -9.77 -6.98 6.64
C GLN A 228 -9.25 -7.37 8.02
N TRP A 229 -8.39 -6.56 8.61
CA TRP A 229 -7.69 -6.86 9.87
C TRP A 229 -7.77 -5.71 10.89
N VAL A 230 -7.58 -6.05 12.17
CA VAL A 230 -7.37 -5.09 13.26
C VAL A 230 -6.22 -4.15 12.91
N GLY A 231 -6.39 -2.86 13.21
CA GLY A 231 -5.39 -1.83 12.91
C GLY A 231 -5.42 -1.27 11.49
N GLU A 232 -6.28 -1.76 10.59
CA GLU A 232 -6.42 -1.21 9.24
C GLU A 232 -7.57 -0.19 9.15
N ASP A 233 -7.54 0.64 8.09
CA ASP A 233 -8.59 1.57 7.68
C ASP A 233 -8.93 2.64 8.74
N PHE A 234 -7.88 3.30 9.25
CA PHE A 234 -8.00 4.48 10.11
C PHE A 234 -7.78 5.77 9.33
N ARG A 235 -8.44 6.85 9.78
CA ARG A 235 -8.33 8.21 9.22
C ARG A 235 -7.82 9.17 10.29
N ARG A 236 -6.84 9.99 9.93
CA ARG A 236 -6.34 11.05 10.80
C ARG A 236 -7.34 12.21 10.87
N SER A 237 -7.58 12.71 12.07
CA SER A 237 -8.41 13.87 12.39
C SER A 237 -7.69 14.67 13.48
N GLY A 238 -6.89 15.66 13.07
CA GLY A 238 -6.01 16.40 13.98
C GLY A 238 -4.98 15.47 14.64
N ASP A 239 -5.07 15.35 15.96
CA ASP A 239 -4.21 14.50 16.79
C ASP A 239 -4.84 13.14 17.13
N SER A 240 -5.87 12.73 16.39
CA SER A 240 -6.53 11.44 16.59
C SER A 240 -6.63 10.64 15.30
N TRP A 241 -6.64 9.31 15.44
CA TRP A 241 -6.78 8.34 14.36
C TRP A 241 -8.03 7.52 14.63
N HIS A 242 -9.01 7.65 13.73
CA HIS A 242 -10.33 7.06 13.90
C HIS A 242 -10.47 5.89 12.93
N ALA A 243 -10.86 4.72 13.44
CA ALA A 243 -11.29 3.63 12.59
C ALA A 243 -12.47 4.10 11.71
N ASP A 244 -12.33 3.96 10.39
CA ASP A 244 -13.27 4.48 9.41
C ASP A 244 -14.64 3.84 9.62
N LYS A 245 -15.67 4.69 9.67
CA LYS A 245 -17.06 4.29 9.96
C LYS A 245 -18.03 4.72 8.86
N ARG A 246 -17.61 4.66 7.60
CA ARG A 246 -18.43 5.13 6.48
C ARG A 246 -19.85 4.53 6.55
N PRO A 247 -20.90 5.36 6.40
CA PRO A 247 -22.29 4.92 6.51
C PRO A 247 -22.59 3.70 5.62
N GLY A 248 -23.41 2.77 6.13
CA GLY A 248 -23.87 1.59 5.38
C GLY A 248 -22.87 0.42 5.27
N SER A 249 -21.59 0.62 5.60
CA SER A 249 -20.57 -0.43 5.49
C SER A 249 -20.36 -1.25 6.78
N CYS A 250 -20.74 -0.69 7.93
CA CYS A 250 -20.52 -1.28 9.25
C CYS A 250 -21.70 -2.19 9.65
N ARG A 251 -21.42 -3.38 10.18
CA ARG A 251 -22.44 -4.32 10.67
C ARG A 251 -22.11 -4.74 12.10
N GLY A 252 -23.13 -5.02 12.92
CA GLY A 252 -22.99 -5.52 14.29
C GLY A 252 -23.33 -4.50 15.37
N TYR A 253 -23.46 -5.00 16.61
CA TYR A 253 -23.84 -4.19 17.78
C TYR A 253 -22.82 -3.08 18.06
N LYS A 254 -23.30 -1.82 18.11
CA LYS A 254 -22.48 -0.61 18.29
C LYS A 254 -21.35 -0.42 17.25
N SER A 255 -21.55 -0.92 16.03
CA SER A 255 -20.55 -0.83 14.95
C SER A 255 -20.26 0.61 14.47
N ASP A 256 -21.03 1.59 14.93
CA ASP A 256 -20.81 3.03 14.77
C ASP A 256 -19.88 3.64 15.85
N GLN A 257 -19.64 2.92 16.95
CA GLN A 257 -18.75 3.28 18.05
C GLN A 257 -17.40 2.56 17.91
N ARG A 258 -16.59 3.10 17.00
CA ARG A 258 -15.34 2.51 16.54
C ARG A 258 -14.13 3.06 17.29
N LEU A 259 -13.04 2.28 17.36
CA LEU A 259 -11.81 2.68 18.05
C LEU A 259 -11.31 4.04 17.55
N LYS A 260 -10.94 4.90 18.50
CA LYS A 260 -10.25 6.16 18.25
C LYS A 260 -8.99 6.19 19.11
N LEU A 261 -7.85 6.37 18.46
CA LEU A 261 -6.56 6.53 19.14
C LEU A 261 -6.23 8.01 19.18
N ASN A 262 -6.11 8.57 20.38
CA ASN A 262 -5.74 9.98 20.58
C ASN A 262 -4.25 10.07 20.94
N TYR A 263 -3.52 10.92 20.22
CA TYR A 263 -2.09 11.17 20.39
C TYR A 263 -1.84 12.63 20.81
N GLY A 264 -2.17 12.93 22.08
CA GLY A 264 -2.18 14.27 22.65
C GLY A 264 -0.90 14.64 23.43
N ASP A 265 -0.66 13.98 24.56
CA ASP A 265 0.32 14.40 25.58
C ASP A 265 1.75 13.90 25.29
N PHE A 266 2.36 14.40 24.20
CA PHE A 266 3.75 14.07 23.86
C PHE A 266 4.72 15.14 24.42
N LYS A 267 5.93 14.70 24.77
CA LYS A 267 7.05 15.57 25.15
C LYS A 267 8.29 15.15 24.36
N PHE A 268 8.97 16.11 23.74
CA PHE A 268 10.33 15.89 23.23
C PHE A 268 11.33 16.28 24.30
N SER A 269 12.29 15.39 24.52
CA SER A 269 13.49 15.66 25.31
C SER A 269 14.69 15.47 24.40
N VAL A 270 15.59 16.44 24.39
CA VAL A 270 16.86 16.30 23.67
C VAL A 270 17.66 15.20 24.36
N LYS A 271 17.94 14.11 23.63
CA LYS A 271 18.75 13.01 24.15
C LYS A 271 20.24 13.25 23.95
N ASP A 272 20.62 13.81 22.80
CA ASP A 272 22.00 14.03 22.39
C ASP A 272 22.06 15.20 21.40
N ILE A 273 23.14 15.99 21.46
CA ILE A 273 23.40 17.08 20.51
C ILE A 273 24.72 16.76 19.81
N LYS A 274 24.64 16.49 18.51
CA LYS A 274 25.81 16.28 17.65
C LYS A 274 26.06 17.54 16.85
N TYR A 275 27.19 18.19 17.13
CA TYR A 275 27.65 19.34 16.35
C TYR A 275 28.34 18.86 15.07
N GLY A 276 28.20 19.64 14.00
CA GLY A 276 28.99 19.45 12.79
C GLY A 276 30.43 19.94 12.98
N ASP A 277 31.17 20.04 11.88
CA ASP A 277 32.55 20.52 11.93
C ASP A 277 32.61 21.97 12.47
N PRO A 278 33.53 22.27 13.40
CA PRO A 278 33.64 23.60 13.99
C PRO A 278 34.10 24.63 12.96
N VAL A 279 33.46 25.80 12.95
CA VAL A 279 33.86 26.94 12.11
C VAL A 279 34.44 28.03 13.01
N ILE A 280 35.65 28.51 12.68
CA ILE A 280 36.30 29.62 13.39
C ILE A 280 35.64 30.92 12.92
N GLN A 281 35.08 31.71 13.85
CA GLN A 281 34.63 33.07 13.55
C GLN A 281 35.85 33.99 13.43
N VAL A 282 35.96 34.66 12.28
CA VAL A 282 36.99 35.67 11.97
C VAL A 282 36.44 37.05 12.26
#